data_AF-A0A496XGM3-F1
#
_entry.id   AF-A0A496XGM3-F1
#
_cell.length_a   1.000
_cell.length_b   1.000
_cell.length_c   1.000
_cell.angle_alpha   90.00
_cell.angle_beta   90.00
_cell.angle_gamma   90.00
#
_symmetry.space_group_name_H-M   'P 1'
#
loop_
_entity.id
_entity.type
_entity.pdbx_description
1 polymer ?
#
loop_
_entity_poly.entity_id
_entity_poly.type
_entity_poly.pdbx_seq_one_letter_code
_entity_poly.pdbx_strand_id
1 'polypeptide(L)'
;LPMEERILDATFHPRAPEKEIDNGLMIAVDGGLTQIGAMDIVVLNKGKRDGLEIGHVLAVYRAGAVVFDKVAESNVQLPDSRAGLAMVFESFEKASYAIVLKSSRPLKVMDKVKNP
;
A
#
# COMPACT_ATOMS: atom_id res chain seq x y z
N LEU A 1 -16.90 -21.87 4.73
CA LEU A 1 -15.62 -21.77 5.47
C LEU A 1 -15.95 -21.28 6.88
N PRO A 2 -15.29 -21.79 7.94
CA PRO A 2 -15.52 -21.28 9.28
C PRO A 2 -15.07 -19.82 9.38
N MET A 3 -15.87 -18.98 10.00
CA MET A 3 -15.46 -17.61 10.34
C MET A 3 -14.51 -17.69 11.53
N GLU A 4 -13.23 -17.39 11.30
CA GLU A 4 -12.24 -17.26 12.34
C GLU A 4 -12.39 -15.86 12.94
N GLU A 5 -13.06 -15.73 14.07
CA GLU A 5 -13.13 -14.48 14.82
C GLU A 5 -11.74 -14.22 15.42
N ARG A 6 -10.95 -13.36 14.76
CA ARG A 6 -9.65 -12.92 15.27
C ARG A 6 -9.81 -11.59 15.97
N ILE A 7 -9.47 -11.58 17.25
CA ILE A 7 -9.33 -10.36 18.03
C ILE A 7 -8.15 -9.59 17.43
N LEU A 8 -8.43 -8.47 16.77
CA LEU A 8 -7.41 -7.49 16.42
C LEU A 8 -6.97 -6.86 17.74
N ASP A 9 -5.84 -7.30 18.29
CA ASP A 9 -5.26 -6.68 19.48
C ASP A 9 -5.05 -5.18 19.21
N ALA A 10 -5.79 -4.31 19.89
CA ALA A 10 -5.81 -2.88 19.60
C ALA A 10 -4.49 -2.15 19.96
N THR A 11 -3.42 -2.88 20.28
CA THR A 11 -2.14 -2.37 20.79
C THR A 11 -0.98 -2.63 19.83
N PHE A 12 -1.20 -2.47 18.53
CA PHE A 12 -0.10 -2.49 17.57
C PHE A 12 0.58 -1.13 17.50
N HIS A 13 1.89 -1.10 17.74
CA HIS A 13 2.70 0.10 17.60
C HIS A 13 3.15 0.26 16.14
N PRO A 14 2.83 1.39 15.47
CA PRO A 14 3.25 1.64 14.11
C PRO A 14 4.79 1.62 14.00
N ARG A 15 5.34 0.73 13.17
CA ARG A 15 6.79 0.60 12.94
C ARG A 15 7.11 0.26 11.49
N ALA A 16 8.29 0.59 11.01
CA ALA A 16 8.70 0.17 9.67
C ALA A 16 9.00 -1.35 9.64
N PRO A 17 8.77 -2.04 8.50
CA PRO A 17 9.27 -3.40 8.32
C PRO A 17 10.79 -3.45 8.40
N GLU A 18 11.33 -4.50 9.02
CA GLU A 18 12.77 -4.76 9.13
C GLU A 18 13.39 -5.18 7.80
N LYS A 19 12.62 -5.93 7.00
CA LYS A 19 13.05 -6.38 5.69
C LYS A 19 12.60 -5.36 4.63
N GLU A 20 13.42 -5.23 3.60
CA GLU A 20 13.05 -4.44 2.44
C GLU A 20 11.87 -5.10 1.72
N ILE A 21 10.81 -4.33 1.53
CA ILE A 21 9.61 -4.75 0.82
C ILE A 21 9.78 -4.42 -0.65
N ASP A 22 10.37 -5.35 -1.39
CA ASP A 22 10.55 -5.24 -2.83
C ASP A 22 9.26 -5.56 -3.60
N ASN A 23 9.00 -4.80 -4.68
CA ASN A 23 7.86 -4.99 -5.58
C ASN A 23 6.50 -5.10 -4.87
N GLY A 24 6.34 -4.35 -3.78
CA GLY A 24 5.08 -4.22 -3.06
C GLY A 24 4.06 -3.41 -3.86
N LEU A 25 2.84 -3.94 -3.99
CA LEU A 25 1.75 -3.33 -4.72
C LEU A 25 0.45 -3.43 -3.93
N MET A 26 -0.36 -2.38 -4.04
CA MET A 26 -1.76 -2.40 -3.65
C MET A 26 -2.58 -3.10 -4.74
N ILE A 27 -3.17 -4.26 -4.45
CA ILE A 27 -3.83 -5.10 -5.47
C ILE A 27 -5.35 -5.01 -5.44
N ALA A 28 -5.93 -4.53 -4.34
CA ALA A 28 -7.36 -4.30 -4.22
C ALA A 28 -7.67 -3.26 -3.13
N VAL A 29 -8.87 -2.71 -3.22
CA VAL A 29 -9.51 -1.91 -2.16
C VAL A 29 -10.86 -2.55 -1.86
N ASP A 30 -11.19 -2.63 -0.58
CA ASP A 30 -12.51 -3.11 -0.16
C ASP A 30 -13.61 -2.12 -0.61
N GLY A 31 -14.75 -2.63 -1.06
CA GLY A 31 -15.89 -1.80 -1.49
C GLY A 31 -15.82 -1.20 -2.91
N GLY A 32 -14.80 -1.51 -3.72
CA GLY A 32 -14.82 -1.24 -5.18
C GLY A 32 -14.72 0.25 -5.59
N LEU A 33 -14.24 1.12 -4.70
CA LEU A 33 -14.04 2.53 -5.00
C LEU A 33 -12.88 2.73 -5.97
N THR A 34 -13.07 3.61 -6.97
CA THR A 34 -12.03 3.93 -7.97
C THR A 34 -10.92 4.84 -7.43
N GLN A 35 -11.12 5.41 -6.23
CA GLN A 35 -10.18 6.26 -5.52
C GLN A 35 -10.10 5.82 -4.07
N ILE A 36 -8.87 5.73 -3.57
CA ILE A 36 -8.56 5.22 -2.24
C ILE A 36 -8.07 6.40 -1.39
N GLY A 37 -8.80 6.67 -0.31
CA GLY A 37 -8.58 7.73 0.65
C GLY A 37 -7.98 7.23 1.97
N ALA A 38 -7.92 8.11 2.97
CA ALA A 38 -7.58 7.71 4.32
C ALA A 38 -8.72 6.87 4.93
N MET A 39 -8.37 5.93 5.81
CA MET A 39 -9.23 4.95 6.48
C MET A 39 -9.77 3.82 5.59
N ASP A 40 -9.47 3.82 4.28
CA ASP A 40 -9.82 2.71 3.41
C ASP A 40 -8.95 1.47 3.71
N ILE A 41 -9.57 0.31 3.62
CA ILE A 41 -8.92 -0.99 3.74
C ILE A 41 -8.47 -1.45 2.35
N VAL A 42 -7.19 -1.79 2.25
CA VAL A 42 -6.54 -2.23 1.01
C VAL A 42 -5.84 -3.56 1.20
N VAL A 43 -5.67 -4.26 0.08
CA VAL A 43 -4.95 -5.54 0.02
C VAL A 43 -3.59 -5.30 -0.62
N LEU A 44 -2.54 -5.81 0.01
CA LEU A 44 -1.17 -5.77 -0.50
C LEU A 44 -0.75 -7.16 -1.01
N ASN A 45 0.06 -7.21 -2.07
CA ASN A 45 0.62 -8.46 -2.62
C ASN A 45 1.79 -9.05 -1.82
N LYS A 46 1.95 -8.63 -0.56
CA LYS A 46 3.02 -9.03 0.34
C LYS A 46 2.42 -9.52 1.65
N GLY A 47 3.02 -10.55 2.24
CA GLY A 47 2.54 -11.14 3.49
C GLY A 47 3.69 -11.59 4.39
N LYS A 48 3.43 -12.56 5.26
CA LYS A 48 4.39 -13.12 6.22
C LYS A 48 5.67 -13.60 5.54
N ARG A 49 5.57 -14.28 4.39
CA ARG A 49 6.75 -14.75 3.63
C ARG A 49 7.67 -13.62 3.18
N ASP A 50 7.08 -12.44 2.95
CA ASP A 50 7.77 -11.24 2.49
C ASP A 50 8.28 -10.40 3.68
N GLY A 51 8.01 -10.83 4.91
CA GLY A 51 8.41 -10.15 6.14
C GLY A 51 7.41 -9.11 6.64
N LEU A 52 6.17 -9.09 6.15
CA LEU A 52 5.15 -8.17 6.67
C LEU A 52 4.48 -8.73 7.92
N GLU A 53 4.45 -7.92 8.96
CA GLU A 53 3.86 -8.21 10.25
C GLU A 53 2.82 -7.15 10.63
N ILE A 54 1.98 -7.49 11.60
CA ILE A 54 0.97 -6.55 12.09
C ILE A 54 1.67 -5.34 12.77
N GLY A 55 1.17 -4.14 12.49
CA GLY A 55 1.76 -2.86 12.93
C GLY A 55 2.80 -2.29 11.97
N HIS A 56 3.18 -3.02 10.91
CA HIS A 56 4.09 -2.51 9.89
C HIS A 56 3.46 -1.36 9.10
N VAL A 57 4.19 -0.25 8.98
CA VAL A 57 3.82 0.93 8.21
C VAL A 57 4.63 0.98 6.92
N LEU A 58 3.95 1.18 5.80
CA LEU A 58 4.51 1.31 4.47
C LEU A 58 4.17 2.68 3.89
N ALA A 59 5.10 3.25 3.14
CA ALA A 59 4.83 4.41 2.31
C ALA A 59 4.24 3.97 0.97
N VAL A 60 3.19 4.67 0.55
CA VAL A 60 2.52 4.46 -0.73
C VAL A 60 3.06 5.46 -1.74
N TYR A 61 3.47 4.96 -2.90
CA TYR A 61 4.01 5.74 -4.00
C TYR A 61 3.13 5.58 -5.23
N ARG A 62 2.68 6.70 -5.75
CA ARG A 62 1.94 6.75 -7.00
C ARG A 62 2.92 6.87 -8.14
N ALA A 63 2.77 5.99 -9.13
CA ALA A 63 3.52 6.09 -10.37
C ALA A 63 3.29 7.45 -11.02
N GLY A 64 4.36 8.08 -11.51
CA GLY A 64 4.22 9.32 -12.28
C GLY A 64 3.32 9.11 -13.51
N ALA A 65 2.76 10.19 -14.04
CA ALA A 65 2.09 10.11 -15.33
C ALA A 65 3.14 10.02 -16.46
N VAL A 66 2.80 9.30 -17.53
CA VAL A 66 3.48 9.49 -18.83
C VAL A 66 2.94 10.77 -19.43
N VAL A 67 3.81 11.75 -19.66
CA VAL A 67 3.45 13.05 -20.25
C VAL A 67 4.30 13.26 -21.49
N PHE A 68 3.68 13.77 -22.56
CA PHE A 68 4.42 14.21 -23.73
C PHE A 68 5.19 15.48 -23.41
N ASP A 69 6.51 15.38 -23.35
CA ASP A 69 7.40 16.51 -23.17
C ASP A 69 7.55 17.23 -24.52
N LYS A 70 7.10 18.48 -24.58
CA LYS A 70 7.17 19.30 -25.79
C LYS A 70 8.59 19.76 -26.13
N VAL A 71 9.51 19.74 -25.17
CA VAL A 71 10.91 20.11 -25.36
C VAL A 71 11.72 18.90 -25.84
N ALA A 72 11.49 17.73 -25.24
CA ALA A 72 12.13 16.48 -25.65
C ALA A 72 11.41 15.76 -26.81
N GLU A 73 10.30 16.32 -27.30
CA GLU A 73 9.41 15.77 -28.34
C GLU A 73 9.09 14.28 -28.17
N SER A 74 8.95 13.83 -26.92
CA SER A 74 8.78 12.42 -26.58
C SER A 74 7.96 12.23 -25.31
N ASN A 75 7.45 11.01 -25.11
CA ASN A 75 6.74 10.63 -23.88
C ASN A 75 7.74 10.35 -22.76
N VAL A 76 7.64 11.12 -21.67
CA VAL A 76 8.49 10.98 -20.48
C VAL A 76 7.64 10.51 -19.30
N GLN A 77 8.15 9.53 -18.56
CA GLN A 77 7.56 9.07 -17.31
C GLN A 77 8.00 9.98 -16.17
N LEU A 78 7.05 10.67 -15.53
CA LEU A 78 7.34 11.47 -14.34
C LEU A 78 7.83 10.57 -13.19
N PRO A 79 8.66 11.10 -12.26
CA PRO A 79 9.10 10.35 -11.10
C PRO A 79 7.90 9.96 -10.21
N ASP A 80 8.03 8.80 -9.57
CA ASP A 80 7.05 8.35 -8.59
C ASP A 80 7.01 9.31 -7.41
N SER A 81 5.81 9.62 -6.92
CA SER A 81 5.60 10.57 -5.84
C SER A 81 4.98 9.89 -4.63
N ARG A 82 5.47 10.23 -3.43
CA ARG A 82 4.90 9.73 -2.19
C ARG A 82 3.48 10.27 -2.05
N ALA A 83 2.52 9.37 -1.92
CA ALA A 83 1.10 9.67 -1.97
C ALA A 83 0.37 9.32 -0.66
N GLY A 84 0.97 8.49 0.21
CA GLY A 84 0.33 8.13 1.47
C GLY A 84 1.16 7.23 2.38
N LEU A 85 0.50 6.76 3.44
CA LEU A 85 0.97 5.78 4.40
C LEU A 85 -0.12 4.72 4.60
N ALA A 86 0.27 3.44 4.70
CA ALA A 86 -0.63 2.34 5.01
C ALA A 86 -0.04 1.50 6.15
N MET A 87 -0.88 0.98 7.04
CA MET A 87 -0.47 0.14 8.16
C MET A 87 -1.12 -1.24 8.06
N VAL A 88 -0.31 -2.29 8.13
CA VAL A 88 -0.75 -3.68 8.13
C VAL A 88 -1.45 -3.99 9.46
N PHE A 89 -2.71 -4.42 9.40
CA PHE A 89 -3.45 -4.89 10.57
C PHE A 89 -3.70 -6.40 10.55
N GLU A 90 -3.54 -7.05 9.39
CA GLU A 90 -3.56 -8.51 9.26
C GLU A 90 -2.62 -8.98 8.15
N SER A 91 -1.80 -9.99 8.41
CA SER A 91 -0.84 -10.54 7.44
C SER A 91 -1.09 -12.03 7.24
N PHE A 92 -1.28 -12.45 5.98
CA PHE A 92 -1.39 -13.83 5.53
C PHE A 92 -0.09 -14.28 4.87
N GLU A 93 -0.02 -15.51 4.35
CA GLU A 93 1.22 -16.05 3.79
C GLU A 93 1.75 -15.23 2.60
N LYS A 94 0.86 -14.78 1.70
CA LYS A 94 1.23 -14.13 0.43
C LYS A 94 0.61 -12.74 0.22
N ALA A 95 -0.19 -12.28 1.18
CA ALA A 95 -0.92 -11.02 1.10
C ALA A 95 -1.18 -10.48 2.50
N SER A 96 -1.54 -9.21 2.61
CA SER A 96 -1.88 -8.57 3.88
C SER A 96 -3.00 -7.56 3.69
N TYR A 97 -3.82 -7.38 4.72
CA TYR A 97 -4.72 -6.25 4.83
C TYR A 97 -4.03 -5.08 5.52
N ALA A 98 -4.20 -3.91 4.94
CA ALA A 98 -3.69 -2.67 5.48
C ALA A 98 -4.76 -1.57 5.48
N ILE A 99 -4.69 -0.68 6.46
CA ILE A 99 -5.50 0.53 6.51
C ILE A 99 -4.66 1.73 6.05
N VAL A 100 -5.21 2.55 5.16
CA VAL A 100 -4.54 3.78 4.73
C VAL A 100 -4.61 4.82 5.85
N LEU A 101 -3.49 5.15 6.47
CA LEU A 101 -3.43 6.11 7.57
C LEU A 101 -3.54 7.56 7.08
N LYS A 102 -2.86 7.87 5.98
CA LYS A 102 -2.82 9.20 5.37
C LYS A 102 -2.72 9.07 3.87
N SER A 103 -3.38 10.00 3.17
CA SER A 103 -3.31 10.13 1.72
C SER A 103 -3.23 11.62 1.38
N SER A 104 -2.17 12.02 0.67
CA SER A 104 -2.01 13.38 0.16
C SER A 104 -2.56 13.52 -1.26
N ARG A 105 -2.83 12.41 -1.94
CA ARG A 105 -3.37 12.31 -3.30
C ARG A 105 -4.20 11.04 -3.40
N PRO A 106 -5.29 11.01 -4.20
CA PRO A 106 -6.05 9.79 -4.41
C PRO A 106 -5.14 8.61 -4.78
N LEU A 107 -5.16 7.56 -3.97
CA LEU A 107 -4.40 6.34 -4.22
C LEU A 107 -5.20 5.45 -5.17
N LYS A 108 -4.50 4.50 -5.81
CA LYS A 108 -5.08 3.58 -6.78
C LYS A 108 -4.56 2.17 -6.58
N VAL A 109 -5.36 1.21 -7.03
CA VAL A 109 -4.86 -0.14 -7.28
C VAL A 109 -3.67 -0.06 -8.24
N MET A 110 -2.65 -0.89 -7.99
CA MET A 110 -1.32 -0.89 -8.59
C MET A 110 -0.37 0.21 -8.13
N ASP A 111 -0.74 1.07 -7.16
CA ASP A 111 0.24 1.94 -6.51
C ASP A 111 1.27 1.10 -5.73
N LYS A 112 2.51 1.56 -5.72
CA LYS A 112 3.64 0.87 -5.09
C LYS A 112 3.62 1.09 -3.59
N VAL A 113 4.00 0.07 -2.83
CA VAL A 113 4.24 0.18 -1.39
C VAL A 113 5.66 -0.25 -1.08
N LYS A 114 6.33 0.51 -0.22
CA LYS A 114 7.70 0.22 0.24
C LYS A 114 7.90 0.70 1.67
N ASN A 115 9.04 0.33 2.26
CA ASN A 115 9.44 0.84 3.58
C ASN A 115 9.43 2.40 3.58
N PRO A 116 9.00 3.01 4.70
CA PRO A 116 8.66 4.44 4.76
C PRO A 116 9.85 5.40 4.76
#